data_AF-A0A2P4SES1-F1
#
_entry.id   AF-A0A2P4SES1-F1
#
_cell.length_a   1.000
_cell.length_b   1.000
_cell.length_c   1.000
_cell.angle_alpha   90.00
_cell.angle_beta   90.00
_cell.angle_gamma   90.00
#
_symmetry.space_group_name_H-M   'P 1'
#
loop_
_entity.id
_entity.type
_entity.pdbx_description
1 polymer ?
#
loop_
_entity_poly.entity_id
_entity_poly.type
_entity_poly.pdbx_seq_one_letter_code
_entity_poly.pdbx_strand_id
1 'polypeptide(L)'
;GITFRRIGVPSATDIIKASSDDAKKCLDAIPPSAIDYFRQSARELIEEKGAVDALAAALAHISGASSIQQRSLLNSTAGFVTMVLQCSIEMRSMSYAWRGLKEQLGEEIDGKISAMRFLKGKMGVCFDIPVDELSHIQEQWQDTRRWQLAVAKELPELEEQPQDSSRGPPRFKKFGGWKQGRPPGKALE
;
A
#
# COMPACT_ATOMS: atom_id res chain seq x y z
N GLY A 1 31.76 -15.74 4.50
CA GLY A 1 30.59 -14.97 4.96
C GLY A 1 29.37 -15.40 4.17
N ILE A 2 28.18 -15.41 4.78
CA ILE A 2 26.93 -15.76 4.10
C ILE A 2 26.36 -14.48 3.48
N THR A 3 26.13 -14.50 2.17
CA THR A 3 25.51 -13.39 1.45
C THR A 3 24.00 -13.62 1.44
N PHE A 4 23.25 -12.75 2.09
CA PHE A 4 21.80 -12.78 2.02
C PHE A 4 21.34 -12.14 0.70
N ARG A 5 20.50 -12.85 -0.06
CA ARG A 5 19.78 -12.29 -1.19
C ARG A 5 18.42 -11.82 -0.71
N ARG A 6 18.10 -10.54 -0.91
CA ARG A 6 16.75 -10.04 -0.67
C ARG A 6 15.83 -10.64 -1.74
N ILE A 7 14.85 -11.41 -1.28
CA ILE A 7 13.75 -11.90 -2.11
C ILE A 7 12.51 -11.07 -1.78
N GLY A 8 11.79 -10.64 -2.81
CA GLY A 8 10.54 -9.89 -2.64
C GLY A 8 9.48 -10.73 -1.92
N VAL A 9 8.50 -10.05 -1.33
CA VAL A 9 7.28 -10.72 -0.88
C VAL A 9 6.57 -11.35 -2.10
N PRO A 10 5.99 -12.55 -1.98
CA PRO A 10 5.19 -13.12 -3.06
C PRO A 10 4.11 -12.14 -3.49
N SER A 11 3.91 -12.00 -4.80
CA SER A 11 2.85 -11.13 -5.31
C SER A 11 1.49 -11.73 -4.94
N ALA A 12 0.45 -10.89 -4.92
CA ALA A 12 -0.91 -11.35 -4.70
C ALA A 12 -1.32 -12.47 -5.69
N THR A 13 -0.88 -12.37 -6.95
CA THR A 13 -1.09 -13.40 -7.97
C THR A 13 -0.36 -14.70 -7.67
N ASP A 14 0.85 -14.64 -7.10
CA ASP A 14 1.59 -15.85 -6.71
C ASP A 14 0.90 -16.54 -5.54
N ILE A 15 0.37 -15.77 -4.59
CA ILE A 15 -0.42 -16.28 -3.46
C ILE A 15 -1.71 -16.94 -3.96
N ILE A 16 -2.44 -16.30 -4.89
CA ILE A 16 -3.65 -16.90 -5.52
C ILE A 16 -3.29 -18.21 -6.17
N LYS A 17 -2.24 -18.22 -6.99
CA LYS A 17 -1.87 -19.40 -7.77
C LYS A 17 -1.52 -20.57 -6.86
N ALA A 18 -0.66 -20.33 -5.86
CA ALA A 18 -0.31 -21.34 -4.88
C ALA A 18 -1.55 -21.84 -4.11
N SER A 19 -2.39 -20.92 -3.62
CA SER A 19 -3.61 -21.27 -2.88
C SER A 19 -4.64 -22.01 -3.73
N SER A 20 -4.76 -21.64 -5.02
CA SER A 20 -5.63 -22.32 -5.98
C SER A 20 -5.15 -23.75 -6.25
N ASP A 21 -3.84 -23.96 -6.38
CA ASP A 21 -3.28 -25.29 -6.58
C ASP A 21 -3.46 -26.17 -5.33
N ASP A 22 -3.38 -25.60 -4.13
CA ASP A 22 -3.69 -26.32 -2.89
C ASP A 22 -5.19 -26.62 -2.77
N ALA A 23 -6.07 -25.70 -3.16
CA ALA A 23 -7.51 -25.94 -3.21
C ALA A 23 -7.88 -27.10 -4.15
N LYS A 24 -7.19 -27.25 -5.30
CA LYS A 24 -7.39 -28.41 -6.20
C LYS A 24 -7.00 -29.73 -5.51
N LYS A 25 -5.85 -29.77 -4.83
CA LYS A 25 -5.43 -30.96 -4.06
C LYS A 25 -6.45 -31.31 -2.96
N CYS A 26 -7.06 -30.31 -2.34
CA CYS A 26 -8.13 -30.54 -1.37
C CYS A 26 -9.36 -31.21 -2.01
N LEU A 27 -9.71 -30.85 -3.25
CA LEU A 27 -10.81 -31.51 -3.97
C LEU A 27 -10.48 -32.97 -4.30
N ASP A 28 -9.23 -33.28 -4.66
CA ASP A 28 -8.78 -34.65 -4.95
C ASP A 28 -8.85 -35.58 -3.72
N ALA A 29 -8.77 -35.01 -2.51
CA ALA A 29 -8.83 -35.76 -1.26
C ALA A 29 -10.26 -36.13 -0.83
N ILE A 30 -11.30 -35.64 -1.52
CA ILE A 30 -12.70 -35.86 -1.13
C ILE A 30 -13.15 -37.25 -1.59
N PRO A 31 -13.68 -38.09 -0.68
CA PRO A 31 -14.18 -39.42 -1.06
C PRO A 31 -15.42 -39.31 -1.97
N PRO A 32 -15.57 -40.19 -2.98
CA PRO A 32 -16.69 -40.14 -3.92
C PRO A 32 -18.08 -40.16 -3.26
N SER A 33 -18.22 -40.88 -2.13
CA SER A 33 -19.46 -40.93 -1.35
C SER A 33 -19.86 -39.57 -0.78
N ALA A 34 -18.90 -38.72 -0.43
CA ALA A 34 -19.19 -37.35 0.00
C ALA A 34 -19.68 -36.50 -1.17
N ILE A 35 -19.10 -36.68 -2.37
CA ILE A 35 -19.47 -35.94 -3.59
C ILE A 35 -20.94 -36.18 -3.96
N ASP A 36 -21.45 -37.39 -3.75
CA ASP A 36 -22.83 -37.73 -4.08
C ASP A 36 -23.87 -36.87 -3.36
N TYR A 37 -23.60 -36.44 -2.11
CA TYR A 37 -24.50 -35.54 -1.37
C TYR A 37 -24.61 -34.15 -2.00
N PHE A 38 -23.59 -33.70 -2.74
CA PHE A 38 -23.54 -32.37 -3.33
C PHE A 38 -23.89 -32.35 -4.83
N ARG A 39 -24.04 -33.51 -5.48
CA ARG A 39 -24.26 -33.60 -6.94
C ARG A 39 -25.47 -32.81 -7.41
N GLN A 40 -26.57 -32.84 -6.67
CA GLN A 40 -27.78 -32.14 -7.09
C GLN A 40 -27.59 -30.61 -7.02
N SER A 41 -27.11 -30.10 -5.89
CA SER A 41 -26.80 -28.68 -5.72
C SER A 41 -25.73 -28.18 -6.70
N ALA A 42 -24.75 -29.04 -7.04
CA ALA A 42 -23.76 -28.71 -8.05
C ALA A 42 -24.38 -28.53 -9.44
N ARG A 43 -25.35 -29.37 -9.83
CA ARG A 43 -26.05 -29.21 -11.12
C ARG A 43 -26.85 -27.92 -11.16
N GLU A 44 -27.61 -27.63 -10.11
CA GLU A 44 -28.39 -26.39 -9.99
C GLU A 44 -27.49 -25.17 -10.10
N LEU A 45 -26.36 -25.18 -9.39
CA LEU A 45 -25.39 -24.08 -9.44
C LEU A 45 -24.74 -23.90 -10.82
N ILE A 46 -24.46 -25.02 -11.52
CA ILE A 46 -23.93 -24.99 -12.89
C ILE A 46 -24.97 -24.43 -13.86
N GLU A 47 -26.25 -24.75 -13.68
CA GLU A 47 -27.33 -24.24 -14.52
C GLU A 47 -27.57 -22.74 -14.30
N GLU A 48 -27.52 -22.29 -13.05
CA GLU A 48 -27.72 -20.88 -12.70
C GLU A 48 -26.56 -19.95 -13.13
N LYS A 49 -25.31 -20.39 -12.89
CA LYS A 49 -24.13 -19.51 -13.03
C LYS A 49 -23.20 -19.90 -14.16
N GLY A 50 -23.38 -21.07 -14.77
CA GLY A 50 -22.43 -21.66 -15.71
C GLY A 50 -21.31 -22.41 -15.00
N ALA A 51 -20.83 -23.49 -15.65
CA ALA A 51 -19.87 -24.41 -15.03
C ALA A 51 -18.54 -23.75 -14.64
N VAL A 52 -18.02 -22.87 -15.49
CA VAL A 52 -16.73 -22.22 -15.28
C VAL A 52 -16.81 -21.20 -14.14
N ASP A 53 -17.82 -20.34 -14.15
CA ASP A 53 -17.97 -19.27 -13.16
C ASP A 53 -18.35 -19.83 -11.78
N ALA A 54 -19.21 -20.85 -11.73
CA ALA A 54 -19.53 -21.57 -10.49
C ALA A 54 -18.29 -22.21 -9.85
N LEU A 55 -17.46 -22.88 -10.66
CA LEU A 55 -16.25 -23.53 -10.17
C LEU A 55 -15.16 -22.50 -9.80
N ALA A 56 -15.02 -21.43 -10.57
CA ALA A 56 -14.10 -20.34 -10.26
C ALA A 56 -14.47 -19.67 -8.92
N ALA A 57 -15.76 -19.39 -8.68
CA ALA A 57 -16.24 -18.84 -7.42
C ALA A 57 -16.00 -19.80 -6.24
N ALA A 58 -16.25 -21.10 -6.43
CA ALA A 58 -15.97 -22.11 -5.41
C ALA A 58 -14.47 -22.21 -5.08
N LEU A 59 -13.60 -22.24 -6.10
CA LEU A 59 -12.15 -22.26 -5.91
C LEU A 59 -11.64 -20.99 -5.22
N ALA A 60 -12.17 -19.81 -5.58
CA ALA A 60 -11.85 -18.55 -4.91
C ALA A 60 -12.24 -18.59 -3.42
N HIS A 61 -13.39 -19.19 -3.08
CA HIS A 61 -13.83 -19.36 -1.70
C HIS A 61 -12.96 -20.35 -0.92
N ILE A 62 -12.70 -21.53 -1.48
CA ILE A 62 -11.90 -22.60 -0.84
C ILE A 62 -10.44 -22.14 -0.61
N SER A 63 -9.86 -21.47 -1.60
CA SER A 63 -8.49 -20.92 -1.52
C SER A 63 -8.38 -19.71 -0.58
N GLY A 64 -9.49 -19.25 0.03
CA GLY A 64 -9.50 -18.03 0.85
C GLY A 64 -9.19 -16.75 0.07
N ALA A 65 -9.19 -16.82 -1.27
CA ALA A 65 -8.93 -15.70 -2.17
C ALA A 65 -10.21 -14.91 -2.52
N SER A 66 -11.28 -15.07 -1.74
CA SER A 66 -12.57 -14.41 -1.93
C SER A 66 -12.49 -12.89 -1.85
N SER A 67 -11.53 -12.35 -1.10
CA SER A 67 -11.15 -10.93 -1.13
C SER A 67 -9.65 -10.77 -0.93
N ILE A 68 -8.90 -10.64 -2.02
CA ILE A 68 -7.52 -10.23 -1.91
C ILE A 68 -7.50 -8.74 -1.62
N GLN A 69 -7.36 -8.43 -0.34
CA GLN A 69 -7.06 -7.07 0.05
C GLN A 69 -5.65 -6.77 -0.41
N GLN A 70 -5.53 -5.88 -1.39
CA GLN A 70 -4.26 -5.26 -1.72
C GLN A 70 -3.70 -4.59 -0.45
N ARG A 71 -2.39 -4.76 -0.23
CA ARG A 71 -1.69 -4.21 0.92
C ARG A 71 -0.52 -3.37 0.44
N SER A 72 -0.24 -2.30 1.18
CA SER A 72 0.96 -1.50 0.98
C SER A 72 2.23 -2.36 1.13
N LEU A 73 3.17 -2.20 0.20
CA LEU A 73 4.51 -2.79 0.30
C LEU A 73 5.42 -2.02 1.28
N LEU A 74 5.06 -0.78 1.63
CA LEU A 74 5.85 0.07 2.53
C LEU A 74 5.60 -0.25 4.00
N ASN A 75 4.35 -0.57 4.36
CA ASN A 75 3.94 -0.76 5.76
C ASN A 75 2.92 -1.90 5.98
N SER A 76 2.55 -2.66 4.95
CA SER A 76 1.57 -3.76 5.03
C SER A 76 0.13 -3.37 5.40
N THR A 77 -0.21 -2.09 5.34
CA THR A 77 -1.59 -1.60 5.55
C THR A 77 -2.52 -2.14 4.47
N ALA A 78 -3.64 -2.74 4.89
CA ALA A 78 -4.66 -3.28 3.99
C ALA A 78 -5.53 -2.18 3.37
N GLY A 79 -6.00 -2.42 2.14
CA GLY A 79 -6.79 -1.46 1.37
C GLY A 79 -5.94 -0.37 0.70
N PHE A 80 -4.62 -0.52 0.71
CA PHE A 80 -3.67 0.38 0.05
C PHE A 80 -2.81 -0.36 -0.96
N VAL A 81 -2.39 0.35 -2.00
CA VAL A 81 -1.45 -0.11 -3.01
C VAL A 81 -0.26 0.85 -3.09
N THR A 82 0.94 0.29 -3.19
CA THR A 82 2.16 1.08 -3.38
C THR A 82 2.37 1.39 -4.86
N MET A 83 2.52 2.67 -5.16
CA MET A 83 2.86 3.23 -6.46
C MET A 83 4.34 3.63 -6.49
N VAL A 84 4.94 3.58 -7.67
CA VAL A 84 6.30 4.06 -7.94
C VAL A 84 6.22 5.09 -9.06
N LEU A 85 6.68 6.31 -8.76
CA LEU A 85 6.85 7.38 -9.72
C LEU A 85 8.34 7.57 -9.99
N GLN A 86 8.80 7.15 -11.16
CA GLN A 86 10.18 7.33 -11.59
C GLN A 86 10.36 8.70 -12.24
N CYS A 87 11.49 9.33 -11.94
CA CYS A 87 11.91 10.59 -12.52
C CYS A 87 13.15 10.38 -13.38
N SER A 88 13.20 11.01 -14.56
CA SER A 88 14.39 10.95 -15.43
C SER A 88 15.58 11.77 -14.92
N ILE A 89 15.41 12.53 -13.83
CA ILE A 89 16.45 13.36 -13.21
C ILE A 89 16.46 13.18 -11.69
N GLU A 90 17.60 13.46 -11.07
CA GLU A 90 17.72 13.45 -9.62
C GLU A 90 16.86 14.55 -9.00
N MET A 91 16.06 14.16 -8.01
CA MET A 91 15.18 15.05 -7.28
C MET A 91 15.87 15.61 -6.03
N ARG A 92 15.94 16.95 -5.93
CA ARG A 92 16.50 17.61 -4.74
C ARG A 92 15.54 17.66 -3.54
N SER A 93 14.23 17.65 -3.80
CA SER A 93 13.21 17.77 -2.76
C SER A 93 11.92 17.04 -3.14
N MET A 94 11.14 16.66 -2.11
CA MET A 94 9.88 15.94 -2.30
C MET A 94 8.82 16.79 -3.00
N SER A 95 8.88 18.12 -2.82
CA SER A 95 8.01 19.09 -3.48
C SER A 95 8.02 18.95 -5.01
N TYR A 96 9.13 18.46 -5.58
CA TYR A 96 9.24 18.22 -7.01
C TYR A 96 8.34 17.08 -7.49
N ALA A 97 8.24 15.98 -6.74
CA ALA A 97 7.31 14.89 -7.04
C ALA A 97 5.87 15.34 -6.85
N TRP A 98 5.58 16.04 -5.75
CA TRP A 98 4.23 16.56 -5.51
C TRP A 98 3.75 17.46 -6.64
N ARG A 99 4.62 18.34 -7.15
CA ARG A 99 4.29 19.16 -8.31
C ARG A 99 3.97 18.30 -9.54
N GLY A 100 4.80 17.31 -9.85
CA GLY A 100 4.55 16.41 -10.99
C GLY A 100 3.26 15.60 -10.87
N LEU A 101 2.91 15.17 -9.65
CA LEU A 101 1.65 14.48 -9.35
C LEU A 101 0.46 15.42 -9.54
N LYS A 102 0.50 16.60 -8.94
CA LYS A 102 -0.59 17.59 -8.96
C LYS A 102 -0.85 18.17 -10.36
N GLU A 103 0.20 18.30 -11.18
CA GLU A 103 0.08 18.76 -12.57
C GLU A 103 -0.85 17.88 -13.42
N GLN A 104 -0.95 16.57 -13.13
CA GLN A 104 -1.84 15.65 -13.86
C GLN A 104 -3.06 15.21 -13.06
N LEU A 105 -2.91 15.01 -11.75
CA LEU A 105 -3.92 14.39 -10.88
C LEU A 105 -4.70 15.40 -10.02
N GLY A 106 -4.43 16.70 -10.15
CA GLY A 106 -5.10 17.73 -9.36
C GLY A 106 -4.53 17.90 -7.94
N GLU A 107 -5.00 18.92 -7.23
CA GLU A 107 -4.52 19.26 -5.87
C GLU A 107 -5.03 18.29 -4.80
N GLU A 108 -6.17 17.66 -5.03
CA GLU A 108 -6.84 16.69 -4.17
C GLU A 108 -5.99 15.44 -3.88
N ILE A 109 -4.99 15.16 -4.72
CA ILE A 109 -4.11 14.00 -4.58
C ILE A 109 -3.30 14.02 -3.27
N ASP A 110 -3.08 15.20 -2.69
CA ASP A 110 -2.37 15.37 -1.41
C ASP A 110 -3.06 14.61 -0.25
N GLY A 111 -4.39 14.57 -0.26
CA GLY A 111 -5.18 13.85 0.75
C GLY A 111 -5.26 12.34 0.52
N LYS A 112 -4.90 11.86 -0.68
CA LYS A 112 -5.01 10.45 -1.09
C LYS A 112 -3.69 9.71 -0.96
N ILE A 113 -2.57 10.43 -1.06
CA ILE A 113 -1.23 9.85 -1.00
C ILE A 113 -0.72 9.81 0.44
N SER A 114 -0.14 8.66 0.82
CA SER A 114 0.51 8.48 2.11
C SER A 114 1.88 7.80 1.98
N ALA A 115 2.67 7.85 3.05
CA ALA A 115 3.97 7.17 3.16
C ALA A 115 4.96 7.45 2.02
N MET A 116 4.92 8.65 1.41
CA MET A 116 5.82 9.00 0.31
C MET A 116 7.29 8.97 0.75
N ARG A 117 8.13 8.26 0.00
CA ARG A 117 9.57 8.10 0.25
C ARG A 117 10.35 8.19 -1.05
N PHE A 118 11.61 8.63 -0.95
CA PHE A 118 12.51 8.62 -2.08
C PHE A 118 12.93 7.19 -2.43
N LEU A 119 12.98 6.93 -3.73
CA LEU A 119 13.73 5.80 -4.27
C LEU A 119 15.23 6.08 -4.10
N LYS A 120 16.02 5.02 -4.03
CA LYS A 120 17.48 5.10 -3.94
C LYS A 120 18.06 5.95 -5.06
N GLY A 121 18.96 6.87 -4.71
CA GLY A 121 19.56 7.82 -5.63
C GLY A 121 18.62 8.97 -6.04
N LYS A 122 17.48 9.12 -5.35
CA LYS A 122 16.48 10.20 -5.55
C LYS A 122 15.98 10.34 -7.00
N MET A 123 15.99 9.25 -7.77
CA MET A 123 15.50 9.21 -9.15
C MET A 123 13.98 8.95 -9.23
N GLY A 124 13.24 9.35 -8.21
CA GLY A 124 11.81 9.10 -8.09
C GLY A 124 11.36 8.90 -6.66
N VAL A 125 10.08 8.60 -6.50
CA VAL A 125 9.43 8.36 -5.22
C VAL A 125 8.54 7.12 -5.29
N CYS A 126 8.30 6.51 -4.14
CA CYS A 126 7.20 5.57 -3.96
C CYS A 126 6.24 6.09 -2.90
N PHE A 127 4.98 5.72 -2.99
CA PHE A 127 3.94 6.16 -2.06
C PHE A 127 2.75 5.22 -2.09
N ASP A 128 1.90 5.27 -1.07
CA ASP A 128 0.69 4.45 -0.98
C ASP A 128 -0.56 5.28 -1.29
N ILE A 129 -1.50 4.67 -2.01
CA ILE A 129 -2.85 5.19 -2.27
C ILE A 129 -3.91 4.16 -1.86
N PRO A 130 -5.14 4.57 -1.52
CA PRO A 130 -6.26 3.66 -1.39
C PRO A 130 -6.46 2.87 -2.69
N VAL A 131 -6.83 1.59 -2.59
CA VAL A 131 -7.06 0.72 -3.76
C VAL A 131 -8.16 1.29 -4.66
N ASP A 132 -9.18 1.91 -4.08
CA ASP A 132 -10.30 2.50 -4.82
C ASP A 132 -9.87 3.67 -5.73
N GLU A 133 -8.73 4.29 -5.44
CA GLU A 133 -8.17 5.40 -6.23
C GLU A 133 -7.26 4.92 -7.37
N LEU A 134 -6.90 3.63 -7.39
CA LEU A 134 -5.93 3.08 -8.35
C LEU A 134 -6.38 3.26 -9.80
N SER A 135 -7.61 2.85 -10.11
CA SER A 135 -8.14 2.93 -11.49
C SER A 135 -8.21 4.38 -11.96
N HIS A 136 -8.71 5.28 -11.12
CA HIS A 136 -8.81 6.70 -11.43
C HIS A 136 -7.44 7.33 -11.73
N ILE A 137 -6.43 7.05 -10.90
CA ILE A 137 -5.07 7.54 -11.12
C ILE A 137 -4.47 6.95 -12.41
N GLN A 138 -4.68 5.66 -12.69
CA GLN A 138 -4.15 5.03 -13.91
C GLN A 138 -4.81 5.54 -15.19
N GLU A 139 -6.10 5.88 -15.15
CA GLU A 139 -6.82 6.45 -16.29
C GLU A 139 -6.43 7.91 -16.57
N GLN A 140 -6.25 8.69 -15.50
CA GLN A 140 -5.92 10.11 -15.62
C GLN A 140 -4.43 10.36 -15.90
N TRP A 141 -3.55 9.51 -15.40
CA TRP A 141 -2.11 9.66 -15.56
C TRP A 141 -1.65 9.36 -16.98
N GLN A 142 -0.80 10.24 -17.51
CA GLN A 142 -0.11 10.03 -18.76
C GLN A 142 1.41 10.09 -18.55
N ASP A 143 2.08 9.02 -18.94
CA ASP A 143 3.53 8.95 -18.86
C ASP A 143 4.17 9.98 -19.78
N THR A 144 5.21 10.63 -19.27
CA THR A 144 5.98 11.66 -19.99
C THR A 144 7.45 11.28 -20.02
N ARG A 145 8.24 11.99 -20.83
CA ARG A 145 9.71 11.80 -20.82
C ARG A 145 10.34 11.99 -19.43
N ARG A 146 9.69 12.76 -18.56
CA ARG A 146 10.18 13.07 -17.22
C ARG A 146 9.65 12.10 -16.17
N TRP A 147 8.42 11.66 -16.31
CA TRP A 147 7.69 10.93 -15.28
C TRP A 147 7.09 9.64 -15.82
N GLN A 148 7.35 8.54 -15.12
CA GLN A 148 6.79 7.22 -15.41
C GLN A 148 6.16 6.68 -14.14
N LEU A 149 4.87 6.35 -14.17
CA LEU A 149 4.13 5.87 -13.00
C LEU A 149 3.77 4.39 -13.16
N ALA A 150 4.06 3.59 -12.15
CA ALA A 150 3.74 2.16 -12.15
C ALA A 150 3.27 1.68 -10.78
N VAL A 151 2.48 0.61 -10.76
CA VAL A 151 2.18 -0.14 -9.54
C VAL A 151 3.43 -0.93 -9.12
N ALA A 152 3.82 -0.79 -7.86
CA ALA A 152 4.94 -1.55 -7.30
C ALA A 152 4.59 -3.04 -7.23
N LYS A 153 5.40 -3.89 -7.87
CA LYS A 153 5.27 -5.35 -7.77
C LYS A 153 6.11 -5.94 -6.62
N GLU A 154 7.17 -5.24 -6.27
CA GLU A 154 8.08 -5.56 -5.19
C GLU A 154 8.46 -4.27 -4.44
N LEU A 155 8.95 -4.41 -3.20
CA LEU A 155 9.35 -3.27 -2.39
C LEU A 155 10.54 -2.57 -3.05
N PRO A 156 10.39 -1.32 -3.53
CA PRO A 156 11.48 -0.61 -4.20
C PRO A 156 12.67 -0.37 -3.27
N GLU A 157 13.86 -0.20 -3.86
CA GLU A 157 15.02 0.26 -3.11
C GLU A 157 14.80 1.72 -2.70
N LEU A 158 14.71 1.95 -1.38
CA LEU A 158 14.45 3.26 -0.81
C LEU A 158 15.75 3.94 -0.41
N GLU A 159 15.77 5.26 -0.49
CA GLU A 159 16.81 6.06 0.16
C GLU A 159 16.77 5.77 1.67
N GLU A 160 17.93 5.53 2.29
CA GLU A 160 18.00 5.39 3.74
C GLU A 160 17.55 6.72 4.36
N GLN A 161 16.44 6.68 5.13
CA GLN A 161 16.11 7.82 5.96
C GLN A 161 17.29 8.02 6.93
N PRO A 162 17.81 9.24 7.09
CA PRO A 162 18.67 9.54 8.22
C PRO A 162 17.90 9.09 9.46
N GLN A 163 18.40 8.06 10.14
CA GLN A 163 17.88 7.69 11.44
C GLN A 163 17.92 8.97 12.26
N ASP A 164 16.76 9.43 12.72
CA ASP A 164 16.67 10.51 13.68
C ASP A 164 17.30 10.00 14.97
N SER A 165 18.63 10.09 15.06
CA SER A 165 19.44 9.89 16.27
C SER A 165 19.22 11.02 17.28
N SER A 166 18.03 11.62 17.27
CA SER A 166 17.63 12.77 18.09
C SER A 166 16.63 12.40 19.19
N ARG A 167 16.60 11.13 19.64
CA ARG A 167 16.10 10.80 20.99
C ARG A 167 17.15 11.16 22.04
N GLY A 168 17.42 12.46 22.17
CA GLY A 168 18.00 13.01 23.40
C GLY A 168 16.99 12.88 24.56
N PRO A 169 17.43 12.76 25.82
CA PRO A 169 16.51 12.61 26.96
C PRO A 169 15.62 13.84 27.10
N PRO A 170 14.37 13.69 27.60
CA PRO A 170 13.43 14.79 27.68
C PRO A 170 13.94 15.85 28.67
N ARG A 171 14.29 17.04 28.15
CA ARG A 171 14.55 18.22 29.00
C ARG A 171 13.25 18.62 29.69
N PHE A 172 13.13 18.25 30.96
CA PHE A 172 12.21 18.88 31.90
C PHE A 172 12.39 20.41 31.83
N LYS A 173 11.39 21.12 31.29
CA LYS A 173 11.30 22.59 31.40
C LYS A 173 11.02 22.93 32.86
N LYS A 174 12.09 23.27 33.58
CA LYS A 174 12.05 23.90 34.90
C LYS A 174 11.41 25.29 34.74
N PHE A 175 10.13 25.41 35.09
CA PHE A 175 9.47 26.71 35.27
C PHE A 175 10.10 27.42 36.48
N GLY A 176 11.16 28.19 36.23
CA GLY A 176 11.76 29.13 37.18
C GLY A 176 11.16 30.51 36.97
N GLY A 177 10.40 30.98 37.96
CA GLY A 177 9.66 32.23 37.90
C GLY A 177 10.53 33.48 37.83
N TRP A 178 9.98 34.51 37.19
CA TRP A 178 10.41 35.89 37.34
C TRP A 178 9.18 36.75 37.61
N LYS A 179 9.11 37.21 38.86
CA LYS A 179 8.23 38.29 39.33
C LYS A 179 8.49 39.55 38.50
N GLN A 180 7.43 40.17 37.99
CA GLN A 180 7.39 41.63 37.83
C GLN A 180 6.09 42.15 38.45
N GLY A 181 6.23 42.61 39.70
CA GLY A 181 5.19 43.35 40.40
C GLY A 181 5.20 44.80 39.92
N ARG A 182 4.03 45.27 39.48
CA ARG A 182 3.72 46.66 39.11
C ARG A 182 3.19 47.36 40.38
N PRO A 183 3.72 48.51 40.83
CA PRO A 183 3.10 49.24 41.93
C PRO A 183 1.89 50.06 41.42
N PRO A 184 0.80 50.19 42.19
CA PRO A 184 -0.28 51.11 41.85
C PRO A 184 0.07 52.53 42.29
N GLY A 185 -0.16 53.50 41.39
CA GLY A 185 -0.05 54.93 41.67
C GLY A 185 -1.14 55.39 42.64
N LYS A 186 -0.78 56.25 43.58
CA LYS A 186 -1.71 56.99 44.44
C LYS A 186 -2.26 58.20 43.68
N ALA A 187 -3.57 58.42 43.79
CA ALA A 187 -4.24 59.66 43.42
C ALA A 187 -4.03 60.73 44.51
N LEU A 188 -3.86 61.98 44.07
CA LEU A 188 -3.99 63.20 44.87
C LEU A 188 -5.23 63.94 44.36
N GLU A 189 -6.31 63.91 45.12
CA GLU A 189 -7.06 65.02 45.74
C GLU A 189 -8.33 64.47 46.38
#